data_AF-Q84X24-F1
#
_entry.id   AF-Q84X24-F1
#
_cell.length_a   1.000
_cell.length_b   1.000
_cell.length_c   1.000
_cell.angle_alpha   90.00
_cell.angle_beta   90.00
_cell.angle_gamma   90.00
#
_symmetry.space_group_name_H-M   'P 1'
#
loop_
_entity.id
_entity.type
_entity.pdbx_description
1 polymer ?
#
loop_
_entity_poly.entity_id
_entity_poly.type
_entity_poly.pdbx_seq_one_letter_code
_entity_poly.pdbx_strand_id
1 'polypeptide(L)'
;MAMAVPVSARPQSPEGFYAINNQFQTNGPKGFSEIKILANEDMFLRMDLPGVPDEGGLSVYHNRSQETVVVFAKAPKVHTHDSTERRYQTMTGIGCSCCAISSITTHMSDGVFRVILSKTRIDPHRSPCTVLGCSGFREDLRGTDPNDPALTGPVLQPHPLAFPQPTMAYESKQLPNGKLFVRADMPGVPKENFTVSVTNGRVKVTGQAPAVSHDSSGRFYSGDVAMLSTPVDIPSRRIKTIAKNGVIRLLIPPF
;
A
#
# COMPACT_ATOMS: atom_id res chain seq x y z
N MET A 1 35.71 -4.35 -7.38
CA MET A 1 34.91 -4.63 -6.17
C MET A 1 33.54 -5.11 -6.63
N ALA A 2 33.00 -6.18 -6.05
CA ALA A 2 31.71 -6.71 -6.49
C ALA A 2 30.58 -5.79 -6.00
N MET A 3 29.50 -5.74 -6.75
CA MET A 3 28.40 -4.78 -6.53
C MET A 3 27.05 -5.51 -6.50
N ALA A 4 26.13 -4.97 -5.71
CA ALA A 4 24.74 -5.38 -5.77
C ALA A 4 24.07 -4.62 -6.91
N VAL A 5 23.25 -5.31 -7.69
CA VAL A 5 22.43 -4.74 -8.76
C VAL A 5 20.95 -4.94 -8.44
N PRO A 6 20.08 -4.00 -8.82
CA PRO A 6 18.65 -4.17 -8.62
C PRO A 6 18.11 -5.32 -9.47
N VAL A 7 17.08 -6.00 -8.96
CA VAL A 7 16.39 -7.06 -9.70
C VAL A 7 15.16 -6.46 -10.36
N SER A 8 15.03 -6.67 -11.68
CA SER A 8 13.81 -6.32 -12.40
C SER A 8 12.62 -7.11 -11.84
N ALA A 9 11.44 -6.49 -11.82
CA ALA A 9 10.22 -7.16 -11.40
C ALA A 9 10.00 -8.46 -12.20
N ARG A 10 9.81 -9.57 -11.48
CA ARG A 10 9.51 -10.88 -12.09
C ARG A 10 8.17 -11.39 -11.56
N PRO A 11 7.21 -11.71 -12.44
CA PRO A 11 6.00 -12.43 -12.09
C PRO A 11 6.26 -13.69 -11.27
N GLN A 12 5.33 -14.02 -10.35
CA GLN A 12 5.38 -15.25 -9.58
C GLN A 12 4.93 -16.48 -10.39
N SER A 13 4.14 -16.27 -11.44
CA SER A 13 3.59 -17.34 -12.28
C SER A 13 3.51 -16.90 -13.75
N PRO A 14 3.24 -17.83 -14.69
CA PRO A 14 3.04 -17.50 -16.10
C PRO A 14 1.89 -16.52 -16.36
N GLU A 15 0.88 -16.49 -15.48
CA GLU A 15 -0.27 -15.59 -15.57
C GLU A 15 0.07 -14.14 -15.19
N GLY A 16 1.25 -13.91 -14.60
CA GLY A 16 1.73 -12.59 -14.23
C GLY A 16 1.95 -12.40 -12.73
N PHE A 17 1.88 -11.15 -12.29
CA PHE A 17 1.95 -10.81 -10.88
C PHE A 17 0.65 -11.23 -10.19
N TYR A 18 0.77 -11.83 -9.01
CA TYR A 18 -0.39 -12.15 -8.18
C TYR A 18 -1.27 -10.92 -7.94
N ALA A 19 -0.65 -9.76 -7.70
CA ALA A 19 -1.32 -8.48 -7.52
C ALA A 19 -0.59 -7.38 -8.30
N ILE A 20 -1.26 -6.74 -9.27
CA ILE A 20 -0.63 -5.72 -10.13
C ILE A 20 -0.29 -4.42 -9.39
N ASN A 21 -0.89 -4.18 -8.23
CA ASN A 21 -0.58 -3.05 -7.36
C ASN A 21 0.79 -3.20 -6.64
N ASN A 22 1.29 -4.43 -6.48
CA ASN A 22 2.53 -4.67 -5.76
C ASN A 22 3.20 -5.99 -6.17
N GLN A 23 4.36 -5.88 -6.83
CA GLN A 23 5.14 -7.03 -7.31
C GLN A 23 5.60 -8.00 -6.21
N PHE A 24 5.60 -7.59 -4.95
CA PHE A 24 6.00 -8.44 -3.83
C PHE A 24 4.82 -9.13 -3.18
N GLN A 25 3.57 -8.70 -3.40
CA GLN A 25 2.42 -9.33 -2.78
C GLN A 25 2.18 -10.70 -3.40
N THR A 26 2.12 -11.75 -2.58
CA THR A 26 1.92 -13.14 -3.04
C THR A 26 0.68 -13.79 -2.43
N ASN A 27 0.04 -13.13 -1.47
CA ASN A 27 -1.20 -13.59 -0.85
C ASN A 27 -1.98 -12.40 -0.27
N GLY A 28 -3.27 -12.61 -0.03
CA GLY A 28 -4.17 -11.63 0.58
C GLY A 28 -4.80 -10.67 -0.41
N PRO A 29 -5.66 -9.75 0.06
CA PRO A 29 -6.53 -8.95 -0.79
C PRO A 29 -5.76 -8.11 -1.80
N LYS A 30 -6.08 -8.17 -3.10
CA LYS A 30 -5.36 -7.40 -4.14
C LYS A 30 -5.87 -5.96 -4.21
N GLY A 31 -5.18 -5.12 -4.99
CA GLY A 31 -5.56 -3.72 -5.21
C GLY A 31 -5.03 -2.75 -4.13
N PHE A 32 -5.10 -1.45 -4.42
CA PHE A 32 -4.69 -0.40 -3.48
C PHE A 32 -5.80 -0.06 -2.47
N SER A 33 -7.06 -0.32 -2.82
CA SER A 33 -8.23 -0.10 -1.98
C SER A 33 -8.95 -1.41 -1.68
N GLU A 34 -9.67 -1.44 -0.58
CA GLU A 34 -10.73 -2.41 -0.33
C GLU A 34 -11.97 -1.67 0.20
N ILE A 35 -13.13 -1.91 -0.40
CA ILE A 35 -14.42 -1.29 -0.04
C ILE A 35 -15.39 -2.38 0.41
N LYS A 36 -16.11 -2.14 1.50
CA LYS A 36 -17.16 -3.04 2.01
C LYS A 36 -18.35 -2.29 2.58
N ILE A 37 -19.50 -2.94 2.53
CA ILE A 37 -20.65 -2.62 3.36
C ILE A 37 -20.67 -3.60 4.53
N LEU A 38 -20.63 -3.08 5.75
CA LEU A 38 -20.66 -3.86 6.98
C LEU A 38 -22.09 -4.30 7.31
N ALA A 39 -22.24 -5.24 8.24
CA ALA A 39 -23.54 -5.80 8.62
C ALA A 39 -24.52 -4.75 9.20
N ASN A 40 -23.99 -3.69 9.81
CA ASN A 40 -24.75 -2.56 10.34
C ASN A 40 -25.00 -1.45 9.28
N GLU A 41 -24.77 -1.73 8.00
CA GLU A 41 -24.84 -0.80 6.86
C GLU A 41 -23.77 0.31 6.84
N ASP A 42 -22.83 0.31 7.77
CA ASP A 42 -21.68 1.22 7.71
C ASP A 42 -20.79 0.87 6.52
N MET A 43 -20.12 1.88 5.98
CA MET A 43 -19.21 1.73 4.85
C MET A 43 -17.78 1.69 5.35
N PHE A 44 -17.05 0.61 5.02
CA PHE A 44 -15.63 0.48 5.33
C PHE A 44 -14.80 0.66 4.07
N LEU A 45 -13.75 1.48 4.17
CA LEU A 45 -12.74 1.65 3.13
C LEU A 45 -11.35 1.49 3.74
N ARG A 46 -10.54 0.63 3.12
CA ARG A 46 -9.11 0.46 3.36
C ARG A 46 -8.34 1.02 2.18
N MET A 47 -7.25 1.74 2.41
CA MET A 47 -6.36 2.25 1.38
C MET A 47 -4.90 2.05 1.75
N ASP A 48 -4.12 1.52 0.81
CA ASP A 48 -2.67 1.52 0.87
C ASP A 48 -2.16 2.96 0.74
N LEU A 49 -1.39 3.43 1.73
CA LEU A 49 -0.72 4.73 1.73
C LEU A 49 0.72 4.55 2.27
N PRO A 50 1.57 3.75 1.58
CA PRO A 50 2.86 3.35 2.12
C PRO A 50 3.74 4.55 2.46
N GLY A 51 4.36 4.50 3.65
CA GLY A 51 5.24 5.54 4.17
C GLY A 51 4.54 6.62 5.00
N VAL A 52 3.21 6.73 4.94
CA VAL A 52 2.46 7.69 5.77
C VAL A 52 2.54 7.24 7.24
N PRO A 53 2.95 8.12 8.17
CA PRO A 53 3.00 7.78 9.59
C PRO A 53 1.61 7.75 10.21
N ASP A 54 1.49 6.91 11.24
CA ASP A 54 0.29 6.72 12.05
C ASP A 54 -0.20 8.05 12.66
N GLU A 55 0.74 8.88 13.11
CA GLU A 55 0.48 10.21 13.66
C GLU A 55 1.05 11.34 12.78
N GLY A 56 0.27 12.41 12.62
CA GLY A 56 0.69 13.63 11.92
C GLY A 56 0.84 13.51 10.39
N GLY A 57 0.65 12.31 9.82
CA GLY A 57 0.74 12.05 8.39
C GLY A 57 -0.54 12.28 7.62
N LEU A 58 -1.68 12.41 8.30
CA LEU A 58 -3.01 12.36 7.71
C LEU A 58 -3.82 13.60 8.07
N SER A 59 -4.57 14.11 7.10
CA SER A 59 -5.59 15.15 7.30
C SER A 59 -6.88 14.72 6.62
N VAL A 60 -7.96 14.65 7.40
CA VAL A 60 -9.27 14.17 6.96
C VAL A 60 -10.30 15.27 7.18
N TYR A 61 -11.05 15.59 6.13
CA TYR A 61 -12.04 16.66 6.15
C TYR A 61 -13.37 16.16 5.62
N HIS A 62 -14.45 16.46 6.35
CA HIS A 62 -15.82 16.20 5.88
C HIS A 62 -16.35 17.40 5.10
N ASN A 63 -16.49 17.26 3.80
CA ASN A 63 -17.27 18.17 2.97
C ASN A 63 -18.76 17.84 3.05
N ARG A 64 -19.45 18.46 4.01
CA ARG A 64 -20.90 18.28 4.23
C ARG A 64 -21.77 18.66 3.04
N SER A 65 -21.32 19.58 2.18
CA SER A 65 -22.11 19.99 1.02
C SER A 65 -22.19 18.91 -0.06
N GLN A 66 -21.18 18.05 -0.14
CA GLN A 66 -21.08 16.96 -1.10
C GLN A 66 -21.25 15.58 -0.45
N GLU A 67 -21.40 15.52 0.87
CA GLU A 67 -21.38 14.28 1.66
C GLU A 67 -20.15 13.41 1.33
N THR A 68 -18.99 14.07 1.25
CA THR A 68 -17.70 13.44 0.97
C THR A 68 -16.67 13.71 2.06
N VAL A 69 -15.78 12.75 2.23
CA VAL A 69 -14.60 12.78 3.07
C VAL A 69 -13.38 12.91 2.19
N VAL A 70 -12.70 14.04 2.31
CA VAL A 70 -11.44 14.31 1.60
C VAL A 70 -10.29 13.91 2.49
N VAL A 71 -9.36 13.14 1.94
CA VAL A 71 -8.19 12.63 2.64
C VAL A 71 -6.94 13.13 1.94
N PHE A 72 -6.09 13.80 2.72
CA PHE A 72 -4.74 14.15 2.32
C PHE A 72 -3.76 13.42 3.22
N ALA A 73 -2.76 12.77 2.62
CA ALA A 73 -1.75 12.06 3.37
C ALA A 73 -0.34 12.41 2.89
N LYS A 74 0.59 12.52 3.83
CA LYS A 74 1.98 12.87 3.60
C LYS A 74 2.87 11.72 4.07
N ALA A 75 3.66 11.18 3.16
CA ALA A 75 4.70 10.21 3.44
C ALA A 75 6.08 10.90 3.31
N PRO A 76 6.65 11.39 4.42
CA PRO A 76 7.93 12.09 4.41
C PRO A 76 9.06 11.16 3.98
N LYS A 77 10.16 11.76 3.50
CA LYS A 77 11.41 11.01 3.32
C LYS A 77 11.89 10.52 4.67
N VAL A 78 12.13 9.21 4.79
CA VAL A 78 12.72 8.60 5.99
C VAL A 78 14.22 8.43 5.79
N HIS A 79 14.69 8.39 4.54
CA HIS A 79 16.10 8.32 4.21
C HIS A 79 16.49 9.37 3.17
N THR A 80 17.75 9.82 3.21
CA THR A 80 18.32 10.80 2.26
C THR A 80 18.34 10.33 0.80
N HIS A 81 18.13 9.03 0.56
CA HIS A 81 18.12 8.42 -0.76
C HIS A 81 16.72 8.13 -1.29
N ASP A 82 15.68 8.37 -0.49
CA ASP A 82 14.31 8.37 -0.99
C ASP A 82 14.22 9.42 -2.10
N SER A 83 13.69 9.03 -3.26
CA SER A 83 13.69 9.89 -4.46
C SER A 83 12.91 11.20 -4.23
N THR A 84 11.67 11.08 -3.73
CA THR A 84 10.77 12.20 -3.49
C THR A 84 10.01 12.00 -2.18
N GLU A 85 9.53 13.11 -1.61
CA GLU A 85 8.46 13.03 -0.61
C GLU A 85 7.18 12.60 -1.34
N ARG A 86 6.47 11.61 -0.80
CA ARG A 86 5.23 11.12 -1.40
C ARG A 86 4.04 11.78 -0.73
N ARG A 87 3.02 12.09 -1.53
CA ARG A 87 1.73 12.55 -1.05
C ARG A 87 0.63 11.75 -1.70
N TYR A 88 -0.46 11.60 -0.97
CA TYR A 88 -1.65 10.91 -1.44
C TYR A 88 -2.86 11.80 -1.24
N GLN A 89 -3.76 11.79 -2.23
CA GLN A 89 -5.02 12.50 -2.13
C GLN A 89 -6.13 11.61 -2.66
N THR A 90 -7.24 11.59 -1.94
CA THR A 90 -8.48 10.99 -2.41
C THR A 90 -9.68 11.67 -1.78
N MET A 91 -10.85 11.38 -2.33
CA MET A 91 -12.13 11.81 -1.82
C MET A 91 -13.06 10.61 -1.91
N THR A 92 -13.63 10.22 -0.78
CA THR A 92 -14.60 9.13 -0.68
C THR A 92 -15.89 9.64 -0.08
N GLY A 93 -17.06 9.15 -0.47
CA GLY A 93 -18.31 9.66 0.10
C GLY A 93 -19.55 8.93 -0.35
N ILE A 94 -20.67 9.32 0.23
CA ILE A 94 -21.96 8.73 -0.10
C ILE A 94 -22.46 9.37 -1.39
N GLY A 95 -22.61 8.56 -2.44
CA GLY A 95 -23.04 9.06 -3.75
C GLY A 95 -24.54 9.28 -3.89
N CYS A 96 -25.28 9.43 -2.80
CA CYS A 96 -26.73 9.55 -2.81
C CYS A 96 -27.22 10.81 -2.07
N SER A 97 -28.45 11.22 -2.36
CA SER A 97 -29.13 12.31 -1.63
C SER A 97 -30.04 11.82 -0.50
N CYS A 98 -30.11 10.51 -0.25
CA CYS A 98 -31.03 9.90 0.72
C CYS A 98 -30.46 9.82 2.14
N CYS A 99 -29.13 9.96 2.26
CA CYS A 99 -28.38 9.81 3.48
C CYS A 99 -27.42 10.97 3.69
N ALA A 100 -27.11 11.24 4.95
CA ALA A 100 -26.00 12.10 5.36
C ALA A 100 -25.01 11.29 6.21
N ILE A 101 -23.72 11.58 6.08
CA ILE A 101 -22.66 11.00 6.91
C ILE A 101 -22.86 11.49 8.35
N SER A 102 -23.15 10.55 9.24
CA SER A 102 -23.37 10.83 10.65
C SER A 102 -22.10 10.71 11.47
N SER A 103 -21.18 9.81 11.10
CA SER A 103 -19.92 9.62 11.79
C SER A 103 -18.81 9.22 10.82
N ILE A 104 -17.57 9.61 11.17
CA ILE A 104 -16.36 9.26 10.43
C ILE A 104 -15.37 8.76 11.47
N THR A 105 -15.00 7.49 11.38
CA THR A 105 -13.97 6.89 12.24
C THR A 105 -12.79 6.50 11.38
N THR A 106 -11.59 6.95 11.74
CA THR A 106 -10.38 6.75 10.94
C THR A 106 -9.28 6.07 11.75
N HIS A 107 -8.53 5.20 11.10
CA HIS A 107 -7.37 4.54 11.67
C HIS A 107 -6.24 4.48 10.64
N MET A 108 -5.07 4.98 11.01
CA MET A 108 -3.86 4.94 10.17
C MET A 108 -2.81 4.12 10.89
N SER A 109 -2.36 3.03 10.28
CA SER A 109 -1.26 2.23 10.82
C SER A 109 -0.47 1.57 9.70
N ASP A 110 0.85 1.51 9.86
CA ASP A 110 1.76 0.76 8.98
C ASP A 110 1.58 1.07 7.48
N GLY A 111 1.32 2.34 7.16
CA GLY A 111 1.10 2.75 5.77
C GLY A 111 -0.23 2.27 5.18
N VAL A 112 -1.24 1.96 6.00
CA VAL A 112 -2.62 1.65 5.59
C VAL A 112 -3.60 2.53 6.34
N PHE A 113 -4.42 3.25 5.58
CA PHE A 113 -5.53 4.04 6.11
C PHE A 113 -6.82 3.23 6.05
N ARG A 114 -7.60 3.30 7.12
CA ARG A 114 -8.91 2.68 7.24
C ARG A 114 -9.91 3.74 7.67
N VAL A 115 -11.07 3.76 7.04
CA VAL A 115 -12.17 4.64 7.40
C VAL A 115 -13.48 3.86 7.45
N ILE A 116 -14.27 4.15 8.48
CA ILE A 116 -15.65 3.70 8.61
C ILE A 116 -16.52 4.96 8.53
N LEU A 117 -17.46 4.96 7.58
CA LEU A 117 -18.47 5.99 7.44
C LEU A 117 -19.80 5.42 7.90
N SER A 118 -20.36 6.01 8.95
CA SER A 118 -21.75 5.77 9.32
C SER A 118 -22.63 6.81 8.65
N LYS A 119 -23.85 6.40 8.34
CA LYS A 119 -24.83 7.24 7.67
C LYS A 119 -26.15 7.24 8.42
N THR A 120 -26.88 8.34 8.30
CA THR A 120 -28.26 8.46 8.76
C THR A 120 -29.14 8.76 7.57
N ARG A 121 -30.36 8.20 7.55
CA ARG A 121 -31.34 8.52 6.51
C ARG A 121 -31.95 9.88 6.80
N ILE A 122 -31.95 10.73 5.78
CA ILE A 122 -32.62 12.04 5.83
C ILE A 122 -33.90 12.03 4.99
N ASP A 123 -34.02 11.10 4.04
CA ASP A 123 -35.25 10.85 3.29
C ASP A 123 -35.81 9.46 3.63
N PRO A 124 -36.89 9.37 4.43
CA PRO A 124 -37.49 8.10 4.83
C PRO A 124 -38.23 7.39 3.68
N HIS A 125 -38.55 8.08 2.58
CA HIS A 125 -39.26 7.49 1.44
C HIS A 125 -38.35 6.71 0.50
N ARG A 126 -37.02 6.81 0.69
CA ARG A 126 -36.03 6.07 -0.09
C ARG A 126 -35.37 4.96 0.73
N SER A 127 -35.11 3.84 0.06
CA SER A 127 -34.30 2.74 0.59
C SER A 127 -32.89 3.26 0.97
N PRO A 128 -32.24 2.65 2.00
CA PRO A 128 -30.90 3.07 2.40
C PRO A 128 -29.94 2.86 1.24
N CYS A 129 -29.22 3.90 0.87
CA CYS A 129 -28.32 3.83 -0.27
C CYS A 129 -26.99 3.19 0.12
N THR A 130 -26.51 2.17 -0.60
CA THR A 130 -25.21 1.52 -0.39
C THR A 130 -24.12 2.09 -1.29
N VAL A 131 -24.28 3.33 -1.76
CA VAL A 131 -23.42 3.94 -2.77
C VAL A 131 -22.21 4.59 -2.10
N LEU A 132 -21.03 4.00 -2.20
CA LEU A 132 -19.75 4.65 -1.86
C LEU A 132 -18.99 4.95 -3.15
N GLY A 133 -18.62 6.20 -3.38
CA GLY A 133 -17.69 6.57 -4.44
C GLY A 133 -16.32 6.88 -3.84
N CYS A 134 -15.24 6.40 -4.47
CA CYS A 134 -13.86 6.75 -4.08
C CYS A 134 -13.09 7.25 -5.31
N SER A 135 -12.62 8.49 -5.24
CA SER A 135 -11.88 9.11 -6.34
C SER A 135 -10.55 8.41 -6.57
N GLY A 136 -10.25 8.08 -7.82
CA GLY A 136 -9.03 7.37 -8.23
C GLY A 136 -9.21 5.86 -8.38
N PHE A 137 -10.35 5.30 -7.98
CA PHE A 137 -10.69 3.90 -8.15
C PHE A 137 -11.95 3.73 -9.00
N ARG A 138 -11.92 2.77 -9.92
CA ARG A 138 -13.05 2.37 -10.78
C ARG A 138 -13.83 1.34 -9.99
N GLU A 139 -14.94 1.67 -9.34
CA GLU A 139 -15.62 0.65 -8.52
C GLU A 139 -17.14 0.66 -8.60
N ASP A 140 -17.64 -0.57 -8.79
CA ASP A 140 -19.03 -0.97 -8.61
C ASP A 140 -19.32 -1.20 -7.12
N LEU A 141 -20.49 -0.74 -6.71
CA LEU A 141 -20.90 -0.42 -5.33
C LEU A 141 -21.00 -1.61 -4.35
N ARG A 142 -20.74 -2.84 -4.82
CA ARG A 142 -20.85 -4.04 -3.96
C ARG A 142 -19.59 -4.25 -3.09
N GLY A 143 -18.63 -3.35 -3.20
CA GLY A 143 -17.31 -3.49 -2.61
C GLY A 143 -16.30 -3.99 -3.63
N THR A 144 -15.03 -3.91 -3.27
CA THR A 144 -13.97 -4.53 -4.05
C THR A 144 -14.07 -6.04 -3.94
N ASP A 145 -14.02 -6.77 -5.05
CA ASP A 145 -13.63 -8.17 -5.00
C ASP A 145 -12.10 -8.24 -4.87
N PRO A 146 -11.54 -8.58 -3.70
CA PRO A 146 -10.10 -8.65 -3.52
C PRO A 146 -9.44 -9.76 -4.35
N ASN A 147 -10.23 -10.65 -4.96
CA ASN A 147 -9.80 -11.71 -5.85
C ASN A 147 -10.11 -11.44 -7.32
N ASP A 148 -10.59 -10.23 -7.67
CA ASP A 148 -10.92 -9.86 -9.05
C ASP A 148 -9.74 -10.24 -9.98
N PRO A 149 -9.98 -11.06 -11.01
CA PRO A 149 -8.96 -11.44 -11.99
C PRO A 149 -8.26 -10.23 -12.62
N ALA A 150 -8.94 -9.09 -12.78
CA ALA A 150 -8.37 -7.85 -13.33
C ALA A 150 -7.26 -7.23 -12.45
N LEU A 151 -7.19 -7.61 -11.17
CA LEU A 151 -6.11 -7.21 -10.25
C LEU A 151 -4.87 -8.12 -10.36
N THR A 152 -4.89 -9.09 -11.27
CA THR A 152 -3.79 -10.02 -11.57
C THR A 152 -3.36 -9.80 -13.01
N GLY A 153 -2.06 -9.89 -13.29
CA GLY A 153 -1.60 -9.82 -14.68
C GLY A 153 -0.14 -9.41 -14.85
N PRO A 154 0.32 -9.26 -16.10
CA PRO A 154 1.73 -9.06 -16.41
C PRO A 154 2.23 -7.63 -16.19
N VAL A 155 1.32 -6.65 -16.06
CA VAL A 155 1.67 -5.22 -16.01
C VAL A 155 1.38 -4.67 -14.62
N LEU A 156 2.43 -4.27 -13.92
CA LEU A 156 2.32 -3.56 -12.64
C LEU A 156 1.75 -2.17 -12.85
N GLN A 157 0.98 -1.69 -11.87
CA GLN A 157 0.37 -0.37 -11.89
C GLN A 157 1.05 0.56 -10.87
N PRO A 158 1.24 1.85 -11.22
CA PRO A 158 1.64 2.84 -10.24
C PRO A 158 0.48 3.14 -9.28
N HIS A 159 0.82 3.63 -8.10
CA HIS A 159 -0.17 4.01 -7.10
C HIS A 159 -1.06 5.17 -7.60
N PRO A 160 -2.40 4.99 -7.73
CA PRO A 160 -3.27 5.94 -8.41
C PRO A 160 -3.48 7.23 -7.62
N LEU A 161 -3.38 7.16 -6.29
CA LEU A 161 -3.54 8.33 -5.43
C LEU A 161 -2.24 9.12 -5.23
N ALA A 162 -1.10 8.60 -5.69
CA ALA A 162 0.20 9.18 -5.39
C ALA A 162 0.50 10.39 -6.29
N PHE A 163 0.97 11.48 -5.70
CA PHE A 163 1.36 12.70 -6.40
C PHE A 163 2.62 13.32 -5.73
N PRO A 164 3.38 14.18 -6.44
CA PRO A 164 3.15 14.70 -7.80
C PRO A 164 3.49 13.71 -8.92
N GLN A 165 4.15 12.59 -8.61
CA GLN A 165 4.59 11.59 -9.58
C GLN A 165 3.97 10.22 -9.27
N PRO A 166 3.55 9.45 -10.30
CA PRO A 166 3.16 8.07 -10.13
C PRO A 166 4.30 7.29 -9.46
N THR A 167 3.98 6.55 -8.40
CA THR A 167 4.99 5.82 -7.61
C THR A 167 4.75 4.32 -7.72
N MET A 168 5.80 3.57 -8.08
CA MET A 168 5.80 2.11 -8.03
C MET A 168 6.14 1.61 -6.62
N ALA A 169 5.71 0.38 -6.31
CA ALA A 169 6.01 -0.28 -5.04
C ALA A 169 7.51 -0.53 -4.83
N TYR A 170 8.34 -0.49 -5.88
CA TYR A 170 9.79 -0.70 -5.81
C TYR A 170 10.54 0.49 -6.42
N GLU A 171 11.60 0.94 -5.73
CA GLU A 171 12.64 1.78 -6.33
C GLU A 171 14.02 1.30 -5.91
N SER A 172 15.01 1.63 -6.72
CA SER A 172 16.41 1.39 -6.39
C SER A 172 17.30 2.52 -6.93
N LYS A 173 18.47 2.67 -6.32
CA LYS A 173 19.47 3.66 -6.73
C LYS A 173 20.87 3.16 -6.41
N GLN A 174 21.73 3.12 -7.42
CA GLN A 174 23.16 2.93 -7.20
C GLN A 174 23.75 4.20 -6.59
N LEU A 175 24.47 4.06 -5.48
CA LEU A 175 25.09 5.17 -4.77
C LEU A 175 26.56 5.35 -5.18
N PRO A 176 27.12 6.57 -5.12
CA PRO A 176 28.51 6.82 -5.53
C PRO A 176 29.57 6.01 -4.78
N ASN A 177 29.26 5.56 -3.55
CA ASN A 177 30.14 4.72 -2.74
C ASN A 177 30.01 3.20 -3.04
N GLY A 178 29.37 2.83 -4.15
CA GLY A 178 29.19 1.44 -4.57
C GLY A 178 28.06 0.69 -3.86
N LYS A 179 27.36 1.33 -2.90
CA LYS A 179 26.20 0.73 -2.24
C LYS A 179 24.98 0.77 -3.17
N LEU A 180 24.08 -0.20 -3.01
CA LEU A 180 22.75 -0.16 -3.61
C LEU A 180 21.72 0.24 -2.56
N PHE A 181 20.99 1.32 -2.83
CA PHE A 181 19.78 1.66 -2.09
C PHE A 181 18.57 0.99 -2.75
N VAL A 182 17.70 0.40 -1.94
CA VAL A 182 16.42 -0.15 -2.36
C VAL A 182 15.33 0.34 -1.41
N ARG A 183 14.14 0.64 -1.94
CA ARG A 183 12.91 0.79 -1.17
C ARG A 183 11.83 -0.11 -1.77
N ALA A 184 11.14 -0.85 -0.91
CA ALA A 184 9.97 -1.64 -1.26
C ALA A 184 8.80 -1.28 -0.34
N ASP A 185 7.65 -1.00 -0.94
CA ASP A 185 6.40 -0.78 -0.24
C ASP A 185 5.75 -2.13 0.05
N MET A 186 5.37 -2.35 1.31
CA MET A 186 4.61 -3.50 1.80
C MET A 186 3.59 -2.97 2.84
N PRO A 187 2.56 -2.27 2.37
CA PRO A 187 1.61 -1.60 3.25
C PRO A 187 0.91 -2.60 4.18
N GLY A 188 0.78 -2.19 5.44
CA GLY A 188 0.17 -2.96 6.52
C GLY A 188 1.15 -3.88 7.26
N VAL A 189 2.41 -3.98 6.83
CA VAL A 189 3.43 -4.77 7.54
C VAL A 189 4.03 -3.93 8.69
N PRO A 190 3.89 -4.38 9.95
CA PRO A 190 4.55 -3.77 11.09
C PRO A 190 6.07 -3.83 10.98
N LYS A 191 6.76 -2.88 11.63
CA LYS A 191 8.23 -2.76 11.56
C LYS A 191 8.97 -4.06 11.90
N GLU A 192 8.46 -4.82 12.85
CA GLU A 192 9.01 -6.08 13.36
C GLU A 192 8.73 -7.28 12.46
N ASN A 193 7.80 -7.18 11.50
CA ASN A 193 7.37 -8.29 10.65
C ASN A 193 8.06 -8.32 9.28
N PHE A 194 9.08 -7.47 9.09
CA PHE A 194 9.94 -7.51 7.92
C PHE A 194 11.12 -8.45 8.12
N THR A 195 11.47 -9.22 7.09
CA THR A 195 12.70 -10.01 7.09
C THR A 195 13.53 -9.74 5.85
N VAL A 196 14.85 -9.92 5.99
CA VAL A 196 15.83 -9.80 4.90
C VAL A 196 16.76 -11.01 4.97
N SER A 197 16.86 -11.73 3.86
CA SER A 197 17.79 -12.85 3.72
C SER A 197 18.63 -12.71 2.47
N VAL A 198 19.81 -13.34 2.49
CA VAL A 198 20.69 -13.45 1.33
C VAL A 198 20.94 -14.93 1.09
N THR A 199 20.63 -15.40 -0.11
CA THR A 199 20.84 -16.82 -0.48
C THR A 199 21.22 -16.91 -1.95
N ASN A 200 22.32 -17.60 -2.24
CA ASN A 200 22.90 -17.70 -3.58
C ASN A 200 23.10 -16.32 -4.23
N GLY A 201 23.57 -15.34 -3.44
CA GLY A 201 23.74 -13.96 -3.88
C GLY A 201 22.44 -13.22 -4.21
N ARG A 202 21.26 -13.71 -3.84
CA ARG A 202 19.99 -12.99 -4.01
C ARG A 202 19.57 -12.38 -2.69
N VAL A 203 19.27 -11.09 -2.70
CA VAL A 203 18.71 -10.39 -1.53
C VAL A 203 17.20 -10.47 -1.61
N LYS A 204 16.60 -11.24 -0.72
CA LYS A 204 15.17 -11.43 -0.62
C LYS A 204 14.61 -10.67 0.58
N VAL A 205 13.42 -10.12 0.41
CA VAL A 205 12.64 -9.49 1.47
C VAL A 205 11.30 -10.20 1.64
N THR A 206 10.82 -10.26 2.88
CA THR A 206 9.44 -10.66 3.17
C THR A 206 8.80 -9.70 4.14
N GLY A 207 7.46 -9.69 4.17
CA GLY A 207 6.68 -8.92 5.12
C GLY A 207 5.32 -9.57 5.36
N GLN A 208 4.91 -9.68 6.63
CA GLN A 208 3.58 -10.17 7.01
C GLN A 208 2.74 -9.03 7.56
N ALA A 209 1.70 -8.66 6.83
CA ALA A 209 0.69 -7.70 7.26
C ALA A 209 -0.48 -8.47 7.90
N PRO A 210 -0.81 -8.23 9.18
CA PRO A 210 -2.02 -8.77 9.78
C PRO A 210 -3.27 -8.07 9.23
N ALA A 211 -4.42 -8.72 9.37
CA ALA A 211 -5.70 -8.05 9.21
C ALA A 211 -5.95 -7.13 10.40
N VAL A 212 -6.43 -5.91 10.16
CA VAL A 212 -6.82 -4.96 11.22
C VAL A 212 -8.23 -4.46 10.94
N SER A 213 -9.06 -4.35 11.99
CA SER A 213 -10.45 -3.90 11.87
C SER A 213 -11.26 -4.79 10.91
N HIS A 214 -11.78 -4.25 9.81
CA HIS A 214 -12.64 -4.96 8.86
C HIS A 214 -11.93 -5.39 7.56
N ASP A 215 -10.59 -5.38 7.55
CA ASP A 215 -9.81 -5.97 6.44
C ASP A 215 -10.30 -7.41 6.14
N SER A 216 -10.38 -7.83 4.88
CA SER A 216 -10.81 -9.21 4.56
C SER A 216 -9.87 -10.27 5.12
N SER A 217 -8.58 -9.99 5.06
CA SER A 217 -7.51 -10.83 5.58
C SER A 217 -6.20 -10.04 5.59
N GLY A 218 -5.16 -10.64 6.16
CA GLY A 218 -3.80 -10.10 6.06
C GLY A 218 -3.22 -10.23 4.66
N ARG A 219 -2.04 -9.65 4.44
CA ARG A 219 -1.26 -9.81 3.21
C ARG A 219 0.11 -10.39 3.53
N PHE A 220 0.61 -11.21 2.62
CA PHE A 220 2.01 -11.65 2.66
C PHE A 220 2.74 -11.12 1.43
N TYR A 221 3.93 -10.59 1.70
CA TYR A 221 4.84 -10.06 0.70
C TYR A 221 6.13 -10.87 0.69
N SER A 222 6.63 -11.22 -0.49
CA SER A 222 7.89 -11.91 -0.68
C SER A 222 8.45 -11.66 -2.08
N GLY A 223 9.72 -11.28 -2.18
CA GLY A 223 10.43 -11.29 -3.47
C GLY A 223 11.89 -10.87 -3.38
N ASP A 224 12.63 -11.17 -4.45
CA ASP A 224 14.00 -10.70 -4.63
C ASP A 224 13.99 -9.21 -4.98
N VAL A 225 14.84 -8.44 -4.30
CA VAL A 225 14.98 -6.99 -4.53
C VAL A 225 16.32 -6.59 -5.11
N ALA A 226 17.33 -7.43 -4.96
CA ALA A 226 18.66 -7.21 -5.50
C ALA A 226 19.38 -8.54 -5.70
N MET A 227 20.41 -8.52 -6.53
CA MET A 227 21.30 -9.64 -6.77
C MET A 227 22.74 -9.15 -6.63
N LEU A 228 23.58 -9.97 -6.02
CA LEU A 228 25.01 -9.76 -5.90
C LEU A 228 25.66 -10.19 -7.23
N SER A 229 26.57 -9.37 -7.77
CA SER A 229 27.26 -9.67 -9.04
C SER A 229 28.08 -10.98 -9.02
N THR A 230 28.43 -11.47 -7.83
CA THR A 230 29.01 -12.80 -7.61
C THR A 230 28.10 -13.59 -6.68
N PRO A 231 27.88 -14.90 -6.92
CA PRO A 231 26.99 -15.74 -6.11
C PRO A 231 27.65 -16.11 -4.78
N VAL A 232 27.87 -15.10 -3.94
CA VAL A 232 28.39 -15.22 -2.59
C VAL A 232 27.27 -14.90 -1.60
N ASP A 233 27.26 -15.59 -0.46
CA ASP A 233 26.36 -15.23 0.62
C ASP A 233 27.07 -14.27 1.57
N ILE A 234 26.51 -13.09 1.74
CA ILE A 234 26.93 -12.15 2.77
C ILE A 234 25.96 -12.25 3.96
N PRO A 235 26.44 -12.15 5.21
CA PRO A 235 25.55 -12.09 6.35
C PRO A 235 24.55 -10.93 6.21
N SER A 236 23.25 -11.19 6.40
CA SER A 236 22.20 -10.18 6.26
C SER A 236 22.41 -8.96 7.16
N ARG A 237 23.07 -9.13 8.32
CA ARG A 237 23.52 -8.04 9.21
C ARG A 237 24.42 -6.98 8.55
N ARG A 238 25.08 -7.30 7.42
CA ARG A 238 25.86 -6.33 6.64
C ARG A 238 24.96 -5.37 5.84
N ILE A 239 23.72 -5.77 5.56
CA ILE A 239 22.72 -4.94 4.89
C ILE A 239 22.05 -4.10 5.97
N LYS A 240 22.12 -2.77 5.85
CA LYS A 240 21.39 -1.88 6.75
C LYS A 240 19.92 -1.85 6.32
N THR A 241 19.04 -2.26 7.23
CA THR A 241 17.59 -2.33 7.03
C THR A 241 16.88 -1.24 7.81
N ILE A 242 15.96 -0.54 7.16
CA ILE A 242 15.10 0.48 7.78
C ILE A 242 13.66 0.16 7.37
N ALA A 243 12.90 -0.43 8.30
CA ALA A 243 11.48 -0.69 8.15
C ALA A 243 10.67 0.35 8.94
N LYS A 244 9.71 1.01 8.28
CA LYS A 244 8.80 1.97 8.93
C LYS A 244 7.58 2.22 8.04
N ASN A 245 6.39 2.28 8.65
CA ASN A 245 5.12 2.66 8.00
C ASN A 245 4.82 1.82 6.73
N GLY A 246 4.96 0.49 6.83
CA GLY A 246 4.73 -0.41 5.68
C GLY A 246 5.74 -0.23 4.54
N VAL A 247 6.95 0.27 4.81
CA VAL A 247 8.01 0.44 3.80
C VAL A 247 9.33 -0.08 4.36
N ILE A 248 9.97 -0.97 3.62
CA ILE A 248 11.34 -1.43 3.90
C ILE A 248 12.33 -0.73 2.98
N ARG A 249 13.44 -0.28 3.56
CA ARG A 249 14.58 0.26 2.83
C ARG A 249 15.82 -0.53 3.16
N LEU A 250 16.61 -0.84 2.13
CA LEU A 250 17.88 -1.54 2.27
C LEU A 250 19.02 -0.66 1.75
N LEU A 251 20.14 -0.72 2.47
CA LEU A 251 21.43 -0.25 2.01
C LEU A 251 22.37 -1.44 1.93
N ILE A 252 22.49 -1.99 0.72
CA ILE A 252 23.30 -3.16 0.44
C ILE A 252 24.73 -2.68 0.17
N PRO A 253 25.72 -3.08 0.97
CA PRO A 253 27.10 -2.65 0.78
C PRO A 253 27.73 -3.28 -0.46
N PRO A 254 28.80 -2.70 -1.01
CA PRO A 254 29.69 -3.45 -1.89
C PRO A 254 30.36 -4.60 -1.10
N PHE A 255 30.73 -5.66 -1.80
CA PHE A 255 31.24 -6.89 -1.20
C PHE A 255 32.39 -7.49 -2.00
#